data_AF-A0A100Y6F1-F1
#
_entry.id   AF-A0A100Y6F1-F1
#
_cell.length_a   1.000
_cell.length_b   1.000
_cell.length_c   1.000
_cell.angle_alpha   90.00
_cell.angle_beta   90.00
_cell.angle_gamma   90.00
#
_symmetry.space_group_name_H-M   'P 1'
#
loop_
_entity.id
_entity.type
_entity.pdbx_description
1 polymer ?
#
loop_
_entity_poly.entity_id
_entity_poly.type
_entity_poly.pdbx_seq_one_letter_code
_entity_poly.pdbx_strand_id
1 'polypeptide(L)'
;MTETRPVYLPPDPITPEREITHAHFRPGEHVVILKGAAEGQLWGDAMKVVTPSWHTPTDEDGWRLLDPDGGDRSYITAHPRYMVHLSTRCPECLVHQQALREYLVPRVGTAEEPVDCRWYSLTALNQLVHVADSGR
;
A
#
# COMPACT_ATOMS: atom_id res chain seq x y z
N MET A 1 11.88 -29.15 19.65
CA MET A 1 11.91 -28.39 18.39
C MET A 1 10.57 -27.71 18.28
N THR A 2 10.50 -26.40 18.51
CA THR A 2 9.23 -25.66 18.48
C THR A 2 8.81 -25.57 17.02
N GLU A 3 7.75 -26.30 16.67
CA GLU A 3 7.16 -26.29 15.34
C GLU A 3 6.57 -24.89 15.13
N THR A 4 7.28 -24.03 14.40
CA THR A 4 6.80 -22.69 14.07
C THR A 4 5.63 -22.84 13.11
N ARG A 5 4.41 -22.79 13.67
CA ARG A 5 3.18 -22.75 12.88
C ARG A 5 3.31 -21.56 11.89
N PRO A 6 3.09 -21.75 10.58
CA PRO A 6 3.17 -20.65 9.64
C PRO A 6 2.24 -19.52 10.09
N VAL A 7 2.78 -18.31 10.17
CA VAL A 7 1.95 -17.12 10.43
C VAL A 7 0.99 -17.00 9.25
N TYR A 8 -0.31 -17.14 9.52
CA TYR A 8 -1.33 -16.86 8.52
C TYR A 8 -1.35 -15.35 8.27
N LEU A 9 -1.04 -14.94 7.05
CA LEU A 9 -1.17 -13.56 6.61
C LEU A 9 -2.49 -13.43 5.84
N PRO A 10 -3.44 -12.57 6.29
CA PRO A 10 -4.70 -12.41 5.60
C PRO A 10 -4.48 -11.81 4.21
N PRO A 11 -5.21 -12.26 3.18
CA PRO A 11 -5.18 -11.60 1.86
C PRO A 11 -5.82 -10.21 1.97
N ASP A 12 -5.58 -9.34 0.97
CA ASP A 12 -6.28 -8.06 0.84
C ASP A 12 -7.42 -8.17 -0.20
N PRO A 13 -8.70 -8.23 0.23
CA PRO A 13 -9.83 -8.23 -0.69
C PRO A 13 -10.33 -6.83 -1.04
N ILE A 14 -9.74 -5.77 -0.49
CA ILE A 14 -10.28 -4.40 -0.56
C ILE A 14 -9.51 -3.55 -1.54
N THR A 15 -8.17 -3.55 -1.47
CA THR A 15 -7.34 -2.74 -2.39
C THR A 15 -7.50 -3.13 -3.87
N PRO A 16 -7.60 -4.42 -4.24
CA PRO A 16 -7.78 -4.81 -5.65
C PRO A 16 -9.05 -4.25 -6.30
N GLU A 17 -10.13 -4.14 -5.51
CA GLU A 17 -11.45 -3.67 -5.94
C GLU A 17 -11.60 -2.15 -5.85
N ARG A 18 -10.55 -1.44 -5.42
CA ARG A 18 -10.61 0.00 -5.24
C ARG A 18 -10.54 0.71 -6.59
N GLU A 19 -11.66 1.32 -6.95
CA GLU A 19 -11.73 2.26 -8.06
C GLU A 19 -11.30 3.66 -7.61
N ILE A 20 -10.22 4.17 -8.21
CA ILE A 20 -9.71 5.50 -7.96
C ILE A 20 -9.05 6.05 -9.23
N THR A 21 -9.28 7.31 -9.53
CA THR A 21 -8.70 7.95 -10.72
C THR A 21 -7.27 8.42 -10.45
N HIS A 22 -6.45 8.47 -11.50
CA HIS A 22 -5.09 9.03 -11.42
C HIS A 22 -5.08 10.46 -10.86
N ALA A 23 -6.05 11.28 -11.27
CA ALA A 23 -6.22 12.67 -10.87
C ALA A 23 -6.59 12.89 -9.39
N HIS A 24 -6.86 11.81 -8.64
CA HIS A 24 -7.10 11.87 -7.21
C HIS A 24 -5.87 12.37 -6.42
N PHE A 25 -4.66 12.13 -6.95
CA PHE A 25 -3.40 12.53 -6.34
C PHE A 25 -2.74 13.67 -7.12
N ARG A 26 -1.85 14.40 -6.44
CA ARG A 26 -1.07 15.50 -7.03
C ARG A 26 0.39 15.47 -6.57
N PRO A 27 1.32 15.95 -7.41
CA PRO A 27 2.71 16.18 -6.99
C PRO A 27 2.80 16.98 -5.69
N GLY A 28 3.69 16.56 -4.79
CA GLY A 28 3.92 17.18 -3.49
C GLY A 28 3.05 16.65 -2.36
N GLU A 29 1.99 15.88 -2.65
CA GLU A 29 1.14 15.26 -1.63
C GLU A 29 1.86 14.09 -0.94
N HIS A 30 1.46 13.81 0.30
CA HIS A 30 1.94 12.67 1.06
C HIS A 30 0.88 11.58 1.09
N VAL A 31 1.33 10.37 0.78
CA VAL A 31 0.51 9.16 0.74
C VAL A 31 1.12 8.08 1.63
N VAL A 32 0.33 7.07 1.94
CA VAL A 32 0.77 5.83 2.56
C VAL A 32 0.38 4.66 1.66
N ILE A 33 1.29 3.69 1.54
CA ILE A 33 0.99 2.37 0.99
C ILE A 33 0.70 1.45 2.18
N LEU A 34 -0.57 1.10 2.40
CA LEU A 34 -1.00 0.28 3.53
C LEU A 34 -0.61 -1.18 3.30
N LYS A 35 0.12 -1.78 4.23
CA LYS A 35 0.69 -3.14 4.10
C LYS A 35 0.25 -4.10 5.19
N GLY A 36 -0.27 -3.57 6.29
CA GLY A 36 -0.32 -4.32 7.54
C GLY A 36 -1.02 -3.58 8.65
N ALA A 37 -0.83 -4.09 9.87
CA ALA A 37 -1.32 -3.47 11.08
C ALA A 37 -0.28 -3.56 12.20
N ALA A 38 -0.36 -2.61 13.13
CA ALA A 38 0.45 -2.52 14.35
C ALA A 38 -0.37 -1.79 15.42
N GLU A 39 -0.31 -2.22 16.68
CA GLU A 39 -0.90 -1.48 17.81
C GLU A 39 -2.38 -1.09 17.62
N GLY A 40 -3.19 -1.96 17.01
CA GLY A 40 -4.60 -1.71 16.73
C GLY A 40 -4.86 -0.75 15.57
N GLN A 41 -3.83 -0.36 14.82
CA GLN A 41 -3.92 0.59 13.71
C GLN A 41 -3.39 -0.02 12.41
N LEU A 42 -3.73 0.61 11.29
CA LEU A 42 -3.15 0.26 9.99
C LEU A 42 -1.71 0.77 9.92
N TRP A 43 -0.86 0.00 9.27
CA TRP A 43 0.56 0.27 9.12
C TRP A 43 0.98 0.18 7.65
N GLY A 44 1.96 0.98 7.25
CA GLY A 44 2.43 1.05 5.88
C GLY A 44 3.55 2.07 5.67
N ASP A 45 4.01 2.18 4.43
CA ASP A 45 5.11 3.08 4.06
C ASP A 45 4.57 4.47 3.70
N ALA A 46 5.04 5.52 4.38
CA ALA A 46 4.73 6.89 4.02
C ALA A 46 5.65 7.35 2.87
N MET A 47 5.06 7.95 1.84
CA MET A 47 5.78 8.39 0.65
C MET A 47 5.28 9.73 0.14
N LYS A 48 6.10 10.41 -0.66
CA LYS A 48 5.74 11.66 -1.32
C LYS A 48 5.47 11.44 -2.80
N VAL A 49 4.36 11.96 -3.30
CA VAL A 49 4.02 11.95 -4.73
C VAL A 49 4.93 12.94 -5.47
N VAL A 50 5.62 12.49 -6.51
CA VAL A 50 6.62 13.30 -7.23
C VAL A 50 6.11 13.78 -8.58
N THR A 51 5.71 12.85 -9.44
CA THR A 51 5.31 13.15 -10.83
C THR A 51 4.48 11.99 -11.39
N PRO A 52 3.61 12.24 -12.39
CA PRO A 52 2.98 11.16 -13.15
C PRO A 52 4.02 10.21 -13.75
N SER A 53 3.63 8.94 -13.90
CA SER A 53 4.44 7.86 -14.46
C SER A 53 3.51 6.83 -15.13
N TRP A 54 4.08 5.86 -15.84
CA TRP A 54 3.36 4.66 -16.29
C TRP A 54 3.55 3.50 -15.30
N HIS A 55 2.47 2.78 -14.99
CA HIS A 55 2.51 1.57 -14.16
C HIS A 55 2.28 0.33 -15.03
N THR A 56 3.37 -0.21 -15.56
CA THR A 56 3.38 -1.36 -16.49
C THR A 56 2.61 -2.59 -15.98
N PRO A 57 2.67 -2.99 -14.69
CA PRO A 57 2.00 -4.20 -14.22
C PRO A 57 0.46 -4.14 -14.29
N THR A 58 -0.12 -2.94 -14.27
CA THR A 58 -1.56 -2.74 -14.43
C THR A 58 -1.93 -2.15 -15.79
N ASP A 59 -0.94 -1.83 -16.63
CA ASP A 59 -1.09 -1.10 -17.90
C ASP A 59 -1.91 0.20 -17.76
N GLU A 60 -1.71 0.90 -16.66
CA GLU A 60 -2.48 2.10 -16.28
C GLU A 60 -1.56 3.23 -15.81
N ASP A 61 -2.11 4.45 -15.74
CA ASP A 61 -1.39 5.61 -15.21
C ASP A 61 -0.98 5.41 -13.74
N GLY A 62 0.28 5.70 -13.46
CA GLY A 62 0.90 5.56 -12.15
C GLY A 62 1.46 6.86 -11.60
N TRP A 63 2.02 6.78 -10.39
CA TRP A 63 2.74 7.87 -9.75
C TRP A 63 4.14 7.44 -9.38
N ARG A 64 5.13 8.28 -9.71
CA ARG A 64 6.46 8.18 -9.13
C ARG A 64 6.38 8.68 -7.68
N LEU A 65 6.81 7.85 -6.74
CA LEU A 65 6.83 8.13 -5.31
C LEU A 65 8.27 8.22 -4.82
N LEU A 66 8.51 9.14 -3.89
CA LEU A 66 9.75 9.25 -3.12
C LEU A 66 9.50 8.65 -1.74
N ASP A 67 10.29 7.63 -1.41
CA ASP A 67 10.42 7.09 -0.05
C ASP A 67 11.43 7.98 0.72
N PRO A 68 10.99 8.70 1.77
CA PRO A 68 11.86 9.58 2.54
C PRO A 68 12.95 8.83 3.33
N ASP A 69 12.72 7.55 3.64
CA ASP A 69 13.66 6.68 4.34
C ASP A 69 14.48 5.83 3.35
N GLY A 70 14.30 6.08 2.05
CA GLY A 70 14.91 5.31 0.99
C GLY A 70 16.42 5.55 0.88
N GLY A 71 17.20 4.50 1.17
CA GLY A 71 18.65 4.44 0.93
C GLY A 71 18.98 4.18 -0.54
N ASP A 72 19.46 2.96 -0.85
CA ASP A 72 19.86 2.55 -2.21
C ASP A 72 18.73 2.68 -3.26
N ARG A 73 17.49 2.78 -2.79
CA ARG A 73 16.31 3.04 -3.62
C ARG A 73 15.38 4.03 -2.93
N SER A 74 15.43 5.28 -3.37
CA SER A 74 14.53 6.32 -2.87
C SER A 74 13.27 6.48 -3.71
N TYR A 75 13.19 5.88 -4.91
CA TYR A 75 12.05 6.07 -5.79
C TYR A 75 11.44 4.78 -6.30
N ILE A 76 10.11 4.70 -6.22
CA ILE A 76 9.30 3.64 -6.80
C ILE A 76 8.20 4.24 -7.68
N THR A 77 7.54 3.40 -8.48
CA THR A 77 6.31 3.76 -9.18
C THR A 77 5.18 2.90 -8.65
N ALA A 78 4.02 3.48 -8.34
CA ALA A 78 2.85 2.76 -7.84
C ALA A 78 1.58 3.16 -8.60
N HIS A 79 0.63 2.23 -8.69
CA HIS A 79 -0.72 2.51 -9.18
C HIS A 79 -1.52 3.32 -8.14
N PRO A 80 -2.37 4.31 -8.54
CA PRO A 80 -3.22 5.08 -7.64
C PRO A 80 -4.02 4.24 -6.62
N ARG A 81 -4.49 3.06 -7.03
CA ARG A 81 -5.26 2.14 -6.16
C ARG A 81 -4.52 1.71 -4.89
N TYR A 82 -3.18 1.66 -4.92
CA TYR A 82 -2.37 1.29 -3.75
C TYR A 82 -2.09 2.47 -2.80
N MET A 83 -2.38 3.69 -3.24
CA MET A 83 -1.98 4.93 -2.57
C MET A 83 -3.14 5.48 -1.73
N VAL A 84 -2.87 5.93 -0.51
CA VAL A 84 -3.87 6.53 0.36
C VAL A 84 -3.33 7.85 0.88
N HIS A 85 -4.09 8.94 0.83
CA HIS A 85 -3.64 10.20 1.43
C HIS A 85 -3.34 10.00 2.92
N LEU A 86 -2.16 10.46 3.34
CA LEU A 86 -1.79 10.47 4.77
C LEU A 86 -2.63 11.49 5.56
N SER A 87 -3.18 12.50 4.86
CA SER A 87 -4.12 13.46 5.42
C SER A 87 -5.50 12.83 5.68
N THR A 88 -6.02 13.03 6.89
CA THR A 88 -7.30 12.48 7.35
C THR A 88 -8.55 13.19 6.79
N ARG A 89 -8.42 13.99 5.74
CA ARG A 89 -9.53 14.80 5.19
C ARG A 89 -10.05 14.33 3.84
N CYS A 90 -9.44 13.31 3.23
CA CYS A 90 -9.90 12.78 1.95
C CYS A 90 -11.01 11.73 2.15
N PRO A 91 -12.27 11.98 1.75
CA PRO A 91 -13.38 11.06 2.03
C PRO A 91 -13.18 9.67 1.42
N GLU A 92 -12.72 9.59 0.18
CA GLU A 92 -12.50 8.31 -0.53
C GLU A 92 -11.40 7.48 0.16
N CYS A 93 -10.31 8.12 0.55
CA CYS A 93 -9.24 7.48 1.31
C CYS A 93 -9.69 7.05 2.71
N LEU A 94 -10.55 7.84 3.38
CA LEU A 94 -11.10 7.47 4.70
C LEU A 94 -12.01 6.25 4.61
N VAL A 95 -12.86 6.15 3.59
CA VAL A 95 -13.72 4.97 3.37
C VAL A 95 -12.86 3.73 3.16
N HIS A 96 -11.83 3.82 2.32
CA HIS A 96 -10.90 2.70 2.10
C HIS A 96 -10.15 2.31 3.38
N GLN A 97 -9.61 3.28 4.13
CA GLN A 97 -8.94 3.02 5.41
C GLN A 97 -9.88 2.37 6.42
N GLN A 98 -11.13 2.82 6.51
CA GLN A 98 -12.09 2.24 7.45
C GLN A 98 -12.40 0.78 7.09
N ALA A 99 -12.69 0.51 5.82
CA ALA A 99 -12.94 -0.87 5.35
C ALA A 99 -11.74 -1.77 5.62
N LEU A 100 -10.52 -1.30 5.30
CA LEU A 100 -9.31 -2.09 5.50
C LEU A 100 -9.01 -2.29 6.99
N ARG A 101 -9.28 -1.30 7.83
CA ARG A 101 -9.13 -1.41 9.29
C ARG A 101 -10.06 -2.46 9.87
N GLU A 102 -11.34 -2.41 9.52
CA GLU A 102 -12.35 -3.38 9.98
C GLU A 102 -12.02 -4.81 9.56
N TYR A 103 -11.42 -4.97 8.38
CA TYR A 103 -10.95 -6.27 7.91
C TYR A 103 -9.66 -6.71 8.61
N LEU A 104 -8.63 -5.87 8.64
CA LEU A 104 -7.27 -6.29 8.94
C LEU A 104 -6.96 -6.31 10.43
N VAL A 105 -7.35 -5.27 11.16
CA VAL A 105 -6.98 -5.11 12.57
C VAL A 105 -7.46 -6.26 13.45
N PRO A 106 -8.70 -6.78 13.31
CA PRO A 106 -9.14 -7.95 14.09
C PRO A 106 -8.37 -9.24 13.79
N ARG A 107 -7.63 -9.31 12.67
CA ARG A 107 -6.92 -10.51 12.21
C ARG A 107 -5.45 -10.52 12.62
N VAL A 108 -4.78 -9.37 12.56
CA VAL A 108 -3.33 -9.27 12.78
C VAL A 108 -2.90 -8.03 13.59
N GLY A 109 -3.81 -7.14 13.93
CA GLY A 109 -3.50 -5.82 14.52
C GLY A 109 -3.31 -5.79 16.03
N THR A 110 -3.26 -6.93 16.73
CA THR A 110 -3.01 -6.96 18.20
C THR A 110 -1.54 -7.07 18.55
N ALA A 111 -0.65 -7.25 17.57
CA ALA A 111 0.78 -7.28 17.79
C ALA A 111 1.33 -5.87 18.03
N GLU A 112 2.32 -5.76 18.93
CA GLU A 112 3.08 -4.52 19.14
C GLU A 112 3.98 -4.23 17.93
N GLU A 113 4.62 -5.27 17.39
CA GLU A 113 5.44 -5.14 16.18
C GLU A 113 4.56 -5.07 14.93
N PRO A 114 4.95 -4.26 13.92
CA PRO A 114 4.25 -4.22 12.65
C PRO A 114 4.18 -5.59 11.95
N VAL A 115 2.97 -6.00 11.59
CA VAL A 115 2.74 -7.20 10.78
C VAL A 115 2.58 -6.79 9.32
N ASP A 116 3.64 -6.94 8.53
CA ASP A 116 3.58 -6.83 7.06
C ASP A 116 2.89 -8.06 6.47
N CYS A 117 1.74 -7.85 5.82
CA CYS A 117 0.95 -8.91 5.21
C CYS A 117 1.48 -9.38 3.85
N ARG A 118 2.60 -8.81 3.38
CA ARG A 118 3.32 -9.20 2.16
C ARG A 118 2.46 -9.11 0.90
N TRP A 119 1.58 -8.12 0.87
CA TRP A 119 0.70 -7.87 -0.27
C TRP A 119 1.39 -7.22 -1.46
N TYR A 120 2.59 -6.67 -1.27
CA TYR A 120 3.29 -5.95 -2.31
C TYR A 120 4.67 -6.55 -2.57
N SER A 121 5.06 -6.50 -3.82
CA SER A 121 6.41 -6.77 -4.28
C SER A 121 6.89 -5.64 -5.19
N LEU A 122 8.18 -5.62 -5.53
CA LEU A 122 8.74 -4.66 -6.46
C LEU A 122 9.29 -5.39 -7.68
N THR A 123 8.97 -4.88 -8.87
CA THR A 123 9.56 -5.36 -10.12
C THR A 123 11.02 -4.89 -10.26
N ALA A 124 11.73 -5.43 -11.25
CA ALA A 124 13.07 -4.98 -11.63
C ALA A 124 13.11 -3.48 -12.04
N LEU A 125 11.97 -2.92 -12.46
CA LEU A 125 11.84 -1.50 -12.81
C LEU A 125 11.43 -0.62 -11.60
N ASN A 126 11.43 -1.18 -10.39
CA ASN A 126 10.97 -0.52 -9.16
C ASN A 126 9.51 -0.07 -9.23
N GLN A 127 8.65 -0.87 -9.87
CA GLN A 127 7.20 -0.71 -9.81
C GLN A 127 6.64 -1.58 -8.69
N LEU A 128 5.85 -0.98 -7.81
CA LEU A 128 5.20 -1.64 -6.68
C LEU A 128 3.95 -2.36 -7.18
N VAL A 129 3.89 -3.67 -6.96
CA VAL A 129 2.81 -4.51 -7.49
C VAL A 129 2.13 -5.22 -6.36
N HIS A 130 0.80 -5.09 -6.30
CA HIS A 130 -0.02 -5.87 -5.39
C HIS A 130 -0.11 -7.33 -5.87
N VAL A 131 -0.20 -8.29 -4.94
CA VAL A 131 -0.27 -9.73 -5.26
C VAL A 131 -1.42 -10.07 -6.21
N ALA A 132 -2.54 -9.36 -6.12
CA ALA A 132 -3.69 -9.55 -7.01
C ALA A 132 -3.44 -9.06 -8.46
N ASP A 133 -2.46 -8.18 -8.65
CA ASP A 133 -2.07 -7.63 -9.96
C ASP A 133 -0.78 -8.27 -10.49
N SER A 134 -0.23 -9.24 -9.75
CA SER A 134 0.98 -9.96 -10.13
C SER A 134 0.65 -11.00 -11.19
N GLY A 135 1.08 -10.79 -12.44
CA GLY A 135 0.92 -11.77 -13.53
C GLY A 135 -0.26 -11.54 -14.47
N ARG A 136 -0.80 -10.32 -14.53
CA ARG A 136 -1.58 -9.86 -15.69
C ARG A 136 -0.70 -9.55 -16.89
#